data_AF-A0A0L0VJ75-F1
#
_entry.id   AF-A0A0L0VJ75-F1
#
_cell.length_a   1.000
_cell.length_b   1.000
_cell.length_c   1.000
_cell.angle_alpha   90.00
_cell.angle_beta   90.00
_cell.angle_gamma   90.00
#
_symmetry.space_group_name_H-M   'P 1'
#
loop_
_entity.id
_entity.type
_entity.pdbx_description
1 polymer ?
#
loop_
_entity_poly.entity_id
_entity_poly.type
_entity_poly.pdbx_seq_one_letter_code
_entity_poly.pdbx_strand_id
1 'polypeptide(L)'
;MSSRLSHQLSSNNLVDSFLSFSTSYSDTGLWGIYMVSENLTNVDDLVYITLREWQRMSTAPTEIKVARAKSQLKAGMLFSLDSSNNIADDIGRQLVTSGKHGR
;
A
#
# COMPACT_ATOMS: atom_id res chain seq x y z
N MET A 1 10.32 -5.24 -5.38
CA MET A 1 8.97 -5.44 -5.95
C MET A 1 8.56 -4.15 -6.65
N SER A 2 8.41 -4.14 -7.97
CA SER A 2 8.07 -2.91 -8.72
C SER A 2 6.60 -2.92 -9.14
N SER A 3 5.85 -1.90 -8.73
CA SER A 3 4.51 -1.60 -9.25
C SER A 3 4.64 -0.72 -10.50
N ARG A 4 3.59 -0.61 -11.31
CA ARG A 4 3.64 0.27 -12.49
C ARG A 4 3.83 1.73 -12.08
N LEU A 5 3.20 2.15 -10.98
CA LEU A 5 3.38 3.48 -10.42
C LEU A 5 4.85 3.70 -10.03
N SER A 6 5.47 2.74 -9.33
CA SER A 6 6.89 2.88 -8.96
C SER A 6 7.80 3.01 -10.16
N HIS A 7 7.52 2.27 -11.24
CA HIS A 7 8.28 2.39 -12.48
C HIS A 7 8.09 3.77 -13.14
N GLN A 8 6.88 4.32 -13.17
CA GLN A 8 6.60 5.62 -13.79
C GLN A 8 7.17 6.79 -12.98
N LEU A 9 7.18 6.68 -11.65
CA LEU A 9 7.74 7.72 -10.78
C LEU A 9 9.27 7.69 -10.80
N SER A 10 9.89 6.51 -10.78
CA SER A 10 11.34 6.38 -10.82
C SER A 10 11.91 6.73 -12.20
N SER A 11 11.23 6.37 -13.30
CA SER A 11 11.73 6.64 -14.66
C SER A 11 11.80 8.13 -15.00
N ASN A 12 10.97 8.94 -14.34
CA ASN A 12 10.89 10.38 -14.56
C ASN A 12 11.62 11.19 -13.47
N ASN A 13 12.32 10.52 -12.54
CA ASN A 13 13.00 11.14 -11.40
C ASN A 13 12.10 12.10 -10.60
N LEU A 14 10.87 11.67 -10.33
CA LEU A 14 9.82 12.48 -9.70
C LEU A 14 9.68 12.24 -8.20
N VAL A 15 10.21 11.12 -7.69
CA VAL A 15 10.04 10.74 -6.28
C VAL A 15 11.31 10.06 -5.77
N ASP A 16 11.74 10.46 -4.57
CA ASP A 16 12.90 9.88 -3.88
C ASP A 16 12.48 8.70 -3.02
N SER A 17 11.34 8.85 -2.32
CA SER A 17 10.72 7.75 -1.59
C SER A 17 9.21 7.87 -1.57
N PHE A 18 8.53 6.73 -1.59
CA PHE A 18 7.08 6.69 -1.44
C PHE A 18 6.67 5.44 -0.67
N LEU A 19 5.55 5.54 0.04
CA LEU A 19 4.96 4.47 0.82
C LEU A 19 3.44 4.52 0.68
N SER A 20 2.85 3.47 0.12
CA SER A 20 1.39 3.30 0.16
C SER A 20 0.99 2.70 1.51
N PHE A 21 -0.08 3.24 2.11
CA PHE A 21 -0.57 2.79 3.41
C PHE A 21 -2.08 2.59 3.41
N SER A 22 -2.53 1.70 4.28
CA SER A 22 -3.93 1.44 4.57
C SER A 22 -4.05 1.18 6.07
N THR A 23 -4.76 2.05 6.78
CA THR A 23 -4.97 1.98 8.22
C THR A 23 -6.45 1.85 8.49
N SER A 24 -6.88 0.75 9.10
CA SER A 24 -8.28 0.54 9.47
C SER A 24 -8.47 0.82 10.95
N TYR A 25 -9.53 1.57 11.27
CA TYR A 25 -10.11 1.76 12.60
C TYR A 25 -11.43 0.97 12.68
N SER A 26 -12.04 0.91 13.86
CA SER A 26 -13.28 0.12 14.05
C SER A 26 -14.49 0.67 13.28
N ASP A 27 -14.51 1.98 13.02
CA ASP A 27 -15.62 2.72 12.41
C ASP A 27 -15.24 3.43 11.10
N THR A 28 -13.95 3.55 10.80
CA THR A 28 -13.44 4.24 9.62
C THR A 28 -12.11 3.66 9.15
N GLY A 29 -11.59 4.14 8.03
CA GLY A 29 -10.28 3.78 7.53
C GLY A 29 -9.61 4.94 6.82
N LEU A 30 -8.29 4.95 6.86
CA LEU A 30 -7.45 5.86 6.10
C LEU A 30 -6.67 5.05 5.06
N TRP A 31 -6.70 5.49 3.81
CA TRP A 31 -5.93 4.89 2.74
C TRP A 31 -5.27 5.99 1.93
N GLY A 32 -4.01 5.76 1.53
CA GLY A 32 -3.29 6.75 0.74
C GLY A 32 -1.87 6.36 0.39
N ILE A 33 -1.12 7.38 0.00
CA ILE A 33 0.30 7.29 -0.32
C ILE A 33 1.02 8.47 0.30
N TYR A 34 2.12 8.19 0.99
CA TYR A 34 3.09 9.16 1.44
C TYR A 34 4.20 9.23 0.39
N MET A 35 4.59 10.44 -0.01
CA MET A 35 5.60 10.67 -1.04
C MET A 35 6.55 11.76 -0.59
N VAL A 36 7.84 11.56 -0.86
CA VAL A 36 8.91 12.53 -0.62
C VAL A 36 9.60 12.77 -1.95
N SER A 37 9.73 14.04 -2.32
CA SER A 37 10.41 14.47 -3.54
C SER A 37 11.25 15.71 -3.24
N GLU A 38 12.52 15.66 -3.62
CA GLU A 38 13.45 16.79 -3.66
C GLU A 38 13.23 17.64 -4.92
N ASN A 39 12.53 17.10 -5.93
CA ASN A 39 12.20 17.79 -7.16
C ASN A 39 10.94 18.67 -7.00
N LEU A 40 11.12 19.81 -6.31
CA LEU A 40 10.04 20.76 -6.03
C LEU A 40 9.40 21.38 -7.28
N THR A 41 10.11 21.38 -8.41
CA THR A 41 9.60 21.96 -9.67
C THR A 41 8.58 21.08 -10.38
N ASN A 42 8.58 19.76 -10.13
CA ASN A 42 7.73 18.79 -10.83
C ASN A 42 6.74 18.06 -9.90
N VAL A 43 6.37 18.69 -8.78
CA VAL A 43 5.41 18.10 -7.81
C VAL A 43 4.03 17.91 -8.45
N ASP A 44 3.63 18.80 -9.36
CA ASP A 44 2.36 18.68 -10.08
C ASP A 44 2.32 17.41 -10.95
N ASP A 45 3.42 17.09 -11.63
CA ASP A 45 3.54 15.85 -12.43
C ASP A 45 3.53 14.60 -11.55
N LEU A 46 4.19 14.65 -10.38
CA LEU A 46 4.17 13.58 -9.38
C LEU A 46 2.73 13.28 -8.92
N VAL A 47 1.97 14.31 -8.56
CA VAL A 47 0.58 14.17 -8.13
C VAL A 47 -0.30 13.70 -9.29
N TYR A 48 -0.14 14.28 -10.48
CA TYR A 48 -0.91 13.93 -11.67
C TYR A 48 -0.75 12.45 -12.04
N ILE A 49 0.48 11.94 -12.09
CA ILE A 49 0.75 10.53 -12.40
C ILE A 49 0.14 9.61 -11.34
N THR A 50 0.25 9.99 -10.06
CA THR A 50 -0.28 9.23 -8.93
C THR A 50 -1.81 9.11 -9.01
N LEU A 51 -2.51 10.24 -9.18
CA LEU A 51 -3.96 10.27 -9.30
C LEU A 51 -4.45 9.50 -10.53
N ARG A 52 -3.76 9.64 -11.66
CA ARG A 52 -4.07 8.91 -12.89
C ARG A 52 -3.98 7.40 -12.70
N GLU A 53 -2.96 6.90 -12.01
CA GLU A 53 -2.85 5.47 -11.74
C GLU A 53 -3.91 4.98 -10.74
N TRP A 54 -4.29 5.79 -9.74
CA TRP A 54 -5.41 5.47 -8.85
C TRP A 54 -6.75 5.38 -9.58
N GLN A 55 -7.06 6.35 -10.43
CA GLN A 55 -8.27 6.32 -11.26
C GLN A 55 -8.30 5.11 -12.19
N ARG A 56 -7.15 4.70 -12.72
CA ARG A 56 -7.07 3.49 -13.54
C ARG A 56 -7.31 2.23 -12.71
N MET A 57 -6.78 2.18 -11.49
CA MET A 57 -7.03 1.05 -10.58
C MET A 57 -8.50 0.89 -10.20
N SER A 58 -9.25 1.99 -10.09
CA SER A 58 -10.69 1.93 -9.81
C SER A 58 -11.53 1.52 -11.02
N THR A 59 -11.08 1.80 -12.24
CA THR A 59 -11.87 1.58 -13.46
C THR A 59 -11.58 0.28 -14.20
N ALA A 60 -10.37 -0.27 -14.10
CA ALA A 60 -9.98 -1.46 -14.87
C ALA A 60 -9.03 -2.41 -14.13
N PRO A 61 -9.47 -3.06 -13.02
CA PRO A 61 -8.72 -4.14 -12.41
C PRO A 61 -8.80 -5.40 -13.29
N THR A 62 -7.66 -5.91 -13.75
CA THR A 62 -7.60 -7.24 -14.39
C THR A 62 -7.42 -8.32 -13.34
N GLU A 63 -8.04 -9.50 -13.53
CA GLU A 63 -7.95 -10.61 -12.58
C GLU A 63 -6.50 -11.01 -12.26
N ILE A 64 -5.62 -11.01 -13.27
CA ILE A 64 -4.20 -11.30 -13.12
C ILE A 64 -3.53 -10.32 -12.14
N LYS A 65 -3.85 -9.03 -12.21
CA LYS A 65 -3.28 -8.02 -11.30
C LYS A 65 -3.82 -8.18 -9.89
N VAL A 66 -5.11 -8.52 -9.74
CA VAL A 66 -5.72 -8.80 -8.44
C VAL A 66 -5.09 -10.03 -7.79
N ALA A 67 -4.88 -11.11 -8.56
CA ALA A 67 -4.24 -12.32 -8.09
C ALA A 67 -2.80 -12.05 -7.62
N ARG A 68 -2.03 -11.27 -8.39
CA ARG A 68 -0.68 -10.85 -8.02
C ARG A 68 -0.68 -9.99 -6.75
N ALA A 69 -1.58 -9.02 -6.63
CA ALA A 69 -1.70 -8.16 -5.45
C ALA A 69 -2.03 -8.98 -4.19
N LYS A 70 -2.96 -9.95 -4.29
CA LYS A 70 -3.26 -10.89 -3.20
C LYS A 70 -2.03 -11.70 -2.79
N SER A 71 -1.26 -12.20 -3.75
CA SER A 71 -0.03 -12.95 -3.46
C SER A 71 1.02 -12.07 -2.77
N GLN A 72 1.16 -10.81 -3.17
CA GLN A 72 2.08 -9.86 -2.54
C GLN A 72 1.65 -9.52 -1.11
N LEU A 73 0.35 -9.33 -0.88
CA LEU A 73 -0.20 -9.09 0.46
C LEU A 73 0.04 -10.29 1.38
N LYS A 74 -0.23 -11.51 0.91
CA LYS A 74 0.04 -12.74 1.67
C LYS A 74 1.51 -12.87 2.03
N ALA A 75 2.40 -12.64 1.06
CA ALA A 75 3.84 -12.65 1.31
C ALA A 75 4.24 -11.58 2.34
N GLY A 76 3.69 -10.37 2.25
CA GLY A 76 3.94 -9.30 3.22
C GLY A 76 3.48 -9.65 4.63
N MET A 77 2.29 -10.25 4.77
CA MET A 77 1.78 -10.75 6.06
C MET A 77 2.67 -11.86 6.64
N LEU A 78 3.05 -12.85 5.81
CA LEU A 78 3.98 -13.91 6.21
C LEU A 78 5.32 -13.36 6.69
N PHE A 79 5.90 -12.39 5.98
CA PHE A 79 7.16 -11.76 6.40
C PHE A 79 7.00 -10.86 7.64
N SER A 80 5.84 -10.25 7.87
CA SER A 80 5.59 -9.46 9.08
C SER A 80 5.47 -10.32 10.34
N LEU A 81 5.16 -11.62 10.20
CA LEU A 81 5.04 -12.61 11.27
C LEU A 81 6.39 -13.21 11.71
N ASP A 82 7.49 -13.01 10.96
CA ASP A 82 8.80 -13.59 11.30
C ASP A 82 9.52 -12.89 12.47
N SER A 83 8.99 -11.78 12.99
CA SER A 83 9.44 -11.21 14.26
C SER A 83 8.46 -11.57 15.38
N SER A 84 8.91 -12.33 16.36
CA SER A 84 8.12 -12.84 17.48
C SER A 84 7.39 -11.77 18.30
N ASN A 85 7.79 -10.50 18.19
CA ASN A 85 7.13 -9.37 18.84
C ASN A 85 5.89 -8.86 18.07
N ASN A 86 5.87 -8.99 16.73
CA ASN A 86 4.74 -8.55 15.90
C ASN A 86 3.55 -9.51 15.97
N ILE A 87 3.78 -10.80 16.27
CA ILE A 87 2.70 -11.78 16.42
C ILE A 87 1.80 -11.41 17.62
N ALA A 88 2.40 -11.00 18.75
CA ALA A 88 1.64 -10.63 19.94
C ALA A 88 0.85 -9.32 19.73
N ASP A 89 1.43 -8.33 19.05
CA ASP A 89 0.74 -7.06 18.73
C ASP A 89 -0.37 -7.25 17.68
N ASP A 90 -0.16 -8.10 16.67
CA ASP A 90 -1.18 -8.45 15.67
C ASP A 90 -2.34 -9.25 16.28
N ILE A 91 -2.05 -10.23 17.16
CA ILE A 91 -3.09 -10.95 17.93
C ILE A 91 -3.87 -9.98 18.82
N GLY A 92 -3.19 -9.07 19.52
CA GLY A 92 -3.81 -8.04 20.34
C GLY A 92 -4.70 -7.11 19.54
N ARG A 93 -4.22 -6.61 18.39
CA ARG A 93 -4.99 -5.78 17.46
C ARG A 93 -6.20 -6.53 16.92
N GLN A 94 -6.05 -7.76 16.43
CA GLN A 94 -7.16 -8.55 15.88
C GLN A 94 -8.24 -8.86 16.91
N LEU A 95 -7.84 -9.15 18.16
CA LEU A 95 -8.77 -9.31 19.29
C LEU A 95 -9.54 -8.03 19.60
N VAL A 96 -8.86 -6.88 19.59
CA VAL A 96 -9.47 -5.58 19.92
C VAL A 96 -10.33 -5.02 18.79
N THR A 97 -9.91 -5.17 17.52
CA THR A 97 -10.62 -4.60 16.37
C THR A 97 -11.76 -5.48 15.85
N SER A 98 -11.61 -6.80 15.90
CA SER A 98 -12.54 -7.74 15.26
C SER A 98 -13.31 -8.61 16.26
N GLY A 99 -12.94 -8.60 17.55
CA GLY A 99 -13.64 -9.32 18.62
C GLY A 99 -13.60 -10.85 18.52
N LYS A 100 -12.97 -11.44 17.49
CA LYS A 100 -12.84 -12.89 17.29
C LYS A 100 -11.51 -13.25 16.66
N HIS A 101 -10.84 -14.22 17.26
CA HIS A 101 -9.81 -15.03 16.62
C HIS A 101 -10.54 -16.12 15.80
N GLY A 102 -10.51 -16.03 14.47
CA GLY A 102 -11.16 -16.98 13.58
C GLY A 102 -10.37 -18.29 13.49
N ARG A 103 -11.03 -19.40 13.85
CA ARG A 103 -10.65 -20.79 13.51
C ARG A 103 -10.46 -20.99 12.01
#